data_AF-A0A972KXL1-F1
#
_entry.id   AF-A0A972KXL1-F1
#
_cell.length_a   1.000
_cell.length_b   1.000
_cell.length_c   1.000
_cell.angle_alpha   90.00
_cell.angle_beta   90.00
_cell.angle_gamma   90.00
#
_symmetry.space_group_name_H-M   'P 1'
#
loop_
_entity.id
_entity.type
_entity.pdbx_description
1 polymer ?
#
loop_
_entity_poly.entity_id
_entity_poly.type
_entity_poly.pdbx_seq_one_letter_code
_entity_poly.pdbx_strand_id
1 'polypeptide(L)'
;MRETRLFVDAHVHFYDCFDPCTFFGSAYANLSPTTEAAMDNEISVKVLLLTETPGEKGFLRLLDASEDLAQPICTGSESWYSHATEETGSVSLRNRSGKVLYVIAGRQIVSHEGLEVHALATDALFDEGRPLLELIEAINRSGGVAAVPWGTGKWLGRRGKVLTSMSRQFVQAGVLLSDSGIRPWVWPRSGLFNSGPRVIAGTDPLPISTEACRTGSFGFSTIAPWDPERPSRSMRIILKNQQLVMTRFGRPQGVWQFLSRQRAIRT
;
A
#
# COMPACT_ATOMS: atom_id res chain seq x y z
N MET A 1 -21.69 10.93 2.66
CA MET A 1 -20.74 9.81 2.87
C MET A 1 -20.81 9.40 4.33
N ARG A 2 -20.95 8.10 4.62
CA ARG A 2 -21.02 7.56 5.97
C ARG A 2 -19.61 7.33 6.50
N GLU A 3 -19.37 7.58 7.79
CA GLU A 3 -18.14 7.14 8.43
C GLU A 3 -18.06 5.62 8.43
N THR A 4 -16.94 5.10 7.95
CA THR A 4 -16.72 3.68 7.74
C THR A 4 -15.36 3.30 8.30
N ARG A 5 -15.27 2.12 8.91
CA ARG A 5 -13.98 1.57 9.36
C ARG A 5 -13.24 1.00 8.16
N LEU A 6 -12.03 1.48 7.92
CA LEU A 6 -11.15 1.01 6.85
C LEU A 6 -10.00 0.19 7.43
N PHE A 7 -9.61 -0.87 6.72
CA PHE A 7 -8.35 -1.58 6.87
C PHE A 7 -7.57 -1.45 5.57
N VAL A 8 -6.39 -0.85 5.65
CA VAL A 8 -5.60 -0.44 4.50
C VAL A 8 -4.22 -1.06 4.58
N ASP A 9 -3.81 -1.74 3.52
CA ASP A 9 -2.42 -2.09 3.26
C ASP A 9 -1.83 -1.03 2.32
N ALA A 10 -0.92 -0.20 2.83
CA ALA A 10 -0.44 0.98 2.12
C ALA A 10 0.78 0.76 1.21
N HIS A 11 1.29 -0.48 1.15
CA HIS A 11 2.50 -0.83 0.42
C HIS A 11 2.35 -2.26 -0.09
N VAL A 12 1.80 -2.37 -1.30
CA VAL A 12 1.51 -3.67 -1.91
C VAL A 12 2.04 -3.73 -3.33
N HIS A 13 2.73 -4.82 -3.63
CA HIS A 13 3.09 -5.19 -4.99
C HIS A 13 2.22 -6.36 -5.44
N PHE A 14 1.75 -6.33 -6.68
CA PHE A 14 1.03 -7.45 -7.30
C PHE A 14 1.88 -8.01 -8.45
N TYR A 15 2.93 -8.74 -8.09
CA TYR A 15 3.87 -9.32 -9.03
C TYR A 15 3.23 -10.41 -9.89
N ASP A 16 3.78 -10.63 -11.07
CA ASP A 16 3.32 -11.67 -12.00
C ASP A 16 3.51 -13.10 -11.45
N CYS A 17 4.43 -13.30 -10.49
CA CYS A 17 4.63 -14.58 -9.83
C CYS A 17 3.55 -14.92 -8.77
N PHE A 18 2.62 -14.00 -8.48
CA PHE A 18 1.56 -14.24 -7.51
C PHE A 18 0.35 -14.89 -8.19
N ASP A 19 -0.10 -16.01 -7.62
CA ASP A 19 -1.42 -16.56 -7.92
C ASP A 19 -2.49 -15.55 -7.46
N PRO A 20 -3.34 -15.01 -8.35
CA PRO A 20 -4.27 -13.95 -7.98
C PRO A 20 -5.31 -14.41 -6.94
N CYS A 21 -5.71 -15.68 -6.97
CA CYS A 21 -6.70 -16.22 -6.03
C CYS A 21 -6.15 -16.27 -4.60
N THR A 22 -4.92 -16.76 -4.44
CA THR A 22 -4.18 -16.70 -3.18
C THR A 22 -3.99 -15.26 -2.73
N PHE A 23 -3.53 -14.38 -3.63
CA PHE A 23 -3.25 -12.99 -3.31
C PHE A 23 -4.48 -12.22 -2.79
N PHE A 24 -5.60 -12.22 -3.52
CA PHE A 24 -6.81 -11.49 -3.11
C PHE A 24 -7.54 -12.17 -1.95
N GLY A 25 -7.56 -13.50 -1.92
CA GLY A 25 -8.12 -14.26 -0.80
C GLY A 25 -7.38 -13.96 0.51
N SER A 26 -6.05 -14.00 0.48
CA SER A 26 -5.22 -13.66 1.64
C SER A 26 -5.31 -12.18 2.01
N ALA A 27 -5.29 -11.27 1.03
CA ALA A 27 -5.51 -9.84 1.29
C ALA A 27 -6.80 -9.58 2.05
N TYR A 28 -7.91 -10.15 1.58
CA TYR A 28 -9.20 -10.00 2.25
C TYR A 28 -9.19 -10.61 3.65
N ALA A 29 -8.64 -11.80 3.83
CA ALA A 29 -8.59 -12.46 5.14
C ALA A 29 -7.72 -11.68 6.14
N ASN A 30 -6.55 -11.23 5.71
CA ASN A 30 -5.56 -10.56 6.55
C ASN A 30 -5.93 -9.11 6.92
N LEU A 31 -6.66 -8.40 6.04
CA LEU A 31 -7.23 -7.08 6.32
C LEU A 31 -8.44 -7.18 7.27
N SER A 32 -8.24 -7.82 8.42
CA SER A 32 -9.19 -7.94 9.50
C SER A 32 -8.47 -7.86 10.83
N PRO A 33 -9.07 -7.25 11.87
CA PRO A 33 -8.44 -7.20 13.17
C PRO A 33 -8.46 -8.61 13.78
N THR A 34 -7.31 -9.04 14.31
CA THR A 34 -7.14 -10.38 14.90
C THR A 34 -7.64 -10.46 16.36
N THR A 35 -8.15 -9.36 16.91
CA THR A 35 -8.54 -9.22 18.32
C THR A 35 -9.99 -8.77 18.41
N GLU A 36 -10.86 -9.65 18.93
CA GLU A 36 -12.11 -9.49 19.73
C GLU A 36 -13.11 -8.36 19.45
N ALA A 37 -12.87 -7.44 18.51
CA ALA A 37 -13.82 -6.45 18.01
C ALA A 37 -14.71 -7.02 16.89
N ALA A 38 -14.89 -8.36 16.87
CA ALA A 38 -15.93 -9.03 16.10
C ALA A 38 -17.32 -8.89 16.77
N MET A 39 -17.46 -7.91 17.67
CA MET A 39 -18.73 -7.45 18.21
C MET A 39 -19.11 -6.14 17.51
N ASP A 40 -19.54 -6.25 16.26
CA ASP A 40 -20.79 -5.64 15.76
C ASP A 40 -20.85 -5.77 14.23
N ASN A 41 -22.07 -5.72 13.70
CA ASN A 41 -22.43 -5.66 12.27
C ASN A 41 -21.89 -4.41 11.53
N GLU A 42 -20.73 -3.88 11.93
CA GLU A 42 -20.11 -2.70 11.34
C GLU A 42 -19.45 -3.08 10.02
N ILE A 43 -20.05 -2.63 8.91
CA ILE A 43 -19.51 -2.80 7.56
C ILE A 43 -18.10 -2.20 7.53
N SER A 44 -17.08 -3.04 7.35
CA SER A 44 -15.69 -2.61 7.20
C SER A 44 -15.27 -2.64 5.74
N VAL A 45 -14.42 -1.68 5.37
CA VAL A 45 -13.85 -1.54 4.03
C VAL A 45 -12.41 -2.02 4.04
N LYS A 46 -12.03 -2.81 3.04
CA LYS A 46 -10.68 -3.35 2.88
C LYS A 46 -10.05 -2.77 1.63
N VAL A 47 -8.84 -2.25 1.76
CA VAL A 47 -8.17 -1.49 0.70
C VAL A 47 -6.72 -1.94 0.55
N LEU A 48 -6.29 -2.17 -0.69
CA LEU A 48 -4.89 -2.29 -1.06
C LEU A 48 -4.46 -1.03 -1.82
N LEU A 49 -3.36 -0.42 -1.40
CA LEU A 49 -2.64 0.58 -2.18
C LEU A 49 -1.48 -0.09 -2.89
N LEU A 50 -1.58 -0.19 -4.22
CA LEU A 50 -0.49 -0.71 -5.01
C LEU A 50 0.64 0.31 -5.09
N THR A 51 1.88 -0.18 -5.13
CA THR A 51 3.11 0.61 -5.23
C THR A 51 3.96 0.08 -6.37
N GLU A 52 3.39 0.01 -7.56
CA GLU A 52 4.01 -0.64 -8.71
C GLU A 52 5.29 0.06 -9.16
N THR A 53 6.36 -0.70 -9.36
CA THR A 53 7.55 -0.27 -10.09
C THR A 53 7.25 -0.10 -11.58
N PRO A 54 8.09 0.59 -12.37
CA PRO A 54 7.84 0.82 -13.80
C PRO A 54 7.64 -0.45 -14.65
N GLY A 55 8.20 -1.59 -14.20
CA GLY A 55 8.04 -2.88 -14.90
C GLY A 55 6.75 -3.63 -14.56
N GLU A 56 6.06 -3.25 -13.49
CA GLU A 56 4.84 -3.92 -13.03
C GLU A 56 3.59 -3.36 -13.72
N LYS A 57 2.64 -4.25 -14.02
CA LYS A 57 1.36 -3.92 -14.69
C LYS A 57 0.16 -4.59 -14.01
N GLY A 58 0.28 -4.94 -12.74
CA GLY A 58 -0.78 -5.58 -11.95
C GLY A 58 -2.07 -4.77 -11.89
N PHE A 59 -2.01 -3.45 -11.68
CA PHE A 59 -3.19 -2.59 -11.67
C PHE A 59 -3.84 -2.52 -13.06
N LEU A 60 -3.04 -2.39 -14.12
CA LEU A 60 -3.56 -2.37 -15.48
C LEU A 60 -4.29 -3.68 -15.82
N ARG A 61 -3.70 -4.83 -15.45
CA ARG A 61 -4.37 -6.14 -15.60
C ARG A 61 -5.73 -6.19 -14.89
N LEU A 62 -5.85 -5.56 -13.72
CA LEU A 62 -7.11 -5.48 -13.00
C LEU A 62 -8.12 -4.54 -13.65
N LEU A 63 -7.65 -3.42 -14.22
CA LEU A 63 -8.49 -2.47 -14.95
C LEU A 63 -9.02 -3.11 -16.24
N ASP A 64 -8.17 -3.74 -17.02
CA ASP A 64 -8.55 -4.45 -18.25
C ASP A 64 -9.56 -5.57 -17.93
N ALA A 65 -9.34 -6.34 -16.86
CA ALA A 65 -10.27 -7.37 -16.40
C ALA A 65 -11.64 -6.83 -15.93
N SER A 66 -11.77 -5.51 -15.74
CA SER A 66 -13.05 -4.90 -15.37
C SER A 66 -13.97 -4.61 -16.56
N GLU A 67 -13.46 -4.76 -17.78
CA GLU A 67 -14.23 -4.59 -19.02
C GLU A 67 -15.14 -5.79 -19.32
N ASP A 68 -14.75 -7.01 -18.90
CA ASP A 68 -15.57 -8.22 -19.00
C ASP A 68 -15.94 -8.77 -17.61
N LEU A 69 -17.11 -8.35 -17.13
CA LEU A 69 -17.63 -8.76 -15.81
C LEU A 69 -17.98 -10.25 -15.71
N ALA A 70 -18.08 -10.98 -16.83
CA ALA A 70 -18.34 -12.41 -16.82
C ALA A 70 -17.06 -13.22 -16.60
N GLN A 71 -15.90 -12.65 -16.91
CA GLN A 71 -14.61 -13.31 -16.78
C GLN A 71 -14.00 -13.05 -15.38
N PRO A 72 -13.75 -14.11 -14.58
CA PRO A 72 -13.06 -13.92 -13.31
C PRO A 72 -11.56 -13.64 -13.53
N ILE A 73 -10.97 -12.81 -12.67
CA ILE A 73 -9.52 -12.59 -12.59
C ILE A 73 -8.80 -13.90 -12.24
N CYS A 74 -9.47 -14.77 -11.45
CA CYS A 74 -8.98 -16.10 -11.13
C CYS A 74 -10.12 -17.04 -10.73
N THR A 75 -9.88 -18.33 -10.93
CA THR A 75 -10.79 -19.41 -10.54
C THR A 75 -10.13 -20.28 -9.47
N GLY A 76 -10.66 -20.26 -8.26
CA GLY A 76 -10.21 -21.08 -7.13
C GLY A 76 -11.38 -21.43 -6.21
N SER A 77 -11.12 -21.61 -4.91
CA SER A 77 -12.17 -21.78 -3.90
C SER A 77 -13.15 -20.61 -3.87
N GLU A 78 -12.67 -19.41 -4.16
CA GLU A 78 -13.47 -18.22 -4.45
C GLU A 78 -12.96 -17.59 -5.75
N SER A 79 -13.87 -17.30 -6.68
CA SER A 79 -13.54 -16.53 -7.89
C SER A 79 -13.69 -15.03 -7.61
N TRP A 80 -12.70 -14.25 -8.02
CA TRP A 80 -12.71 -12.79 -7.92
C TRP A 80 -12.95 -12.17 -9.29
N TYR A 81 -13.77 -11.12 -9.32
CA TYR A 81 -14.14 -10.36 -10.51
C TYR A 81 -13.76 -8.90 -10.30
N SER A 82 -13.20 -8.28 -11.33
CA SER A 82 -12.88 -6.85 -11.29
C SER A 82 -14.10 -6.04 -11.72
N HIS A 83 -14.35 -4.92 -11.06
CA HIS A 83 -15.36 -3.96 -11.48
C HIS A 83 -14.77 -2.56 -11.46
N ALA A 84 -14.98 -1.82 -12.54
CA ALA A 84 -14.59 -0.42 -12.62
C ALA A 84 -15.28 0.40 -11.52
N THR A 85 -14.61 1.46 -11.08
CA THR A 85 -15.19 2.49 -10.21
C THR A 85 -15.51 3.72 -11.07
N GLU A 86 -16.07 4.79 -10.49
CA GLU A 86 -16.28 6.06 -11.20
C GLU A 86 -14.98 6.89 -11.38
N GLU A 87 -13.82 6.27 -11.16
CA GLU A 87 -12.51 6.84 -11.44
C GLU A 87 -11.52 5.79 -11.95
N THR A 88 -10.50 6.23 -12.69
CA THR A 88 -9.51 5.34 -13.33
C THR A 88 -8.48 4.77 -12.36
N GLY A 89 -8.25 5.46 -11.23
CA GLY A 89 -7.26 5.08 -10.23
C GLY A 89 -7.66 3.92 -9.32
N SER A 90 -8.85 3.34 -9.48
CA SER A 90 -9.32 2.24 -8.62
C SER A 90 -10.25 1.25 -9.29
N VAL A 91 -10.22 0.03 -8.77
CA VAL A 91 -11.20 -1.04 -9.07
C VAL A 91 -11.78 -1.60 -7.77
N SER A 92 -12.99 -2.14 -7.85
CA SER A 92 -13.57 -2.96 -6.78
C SER A 92 -13.54 -4.44 -7.19
N LEU A 93 -12.83 -5.25 -6.40
CA LEU A 93 -12.78 -6.69 -6.57
C LEU A 93 -13.91 -7.31 -5.78
N ARG A 94 -14.73 -8.12 -6.43
CA ARG A 94 -15.90 -8.75 -5.82
C ARG A 94 -15.88 -10.24 -6.03
N ASN A 95 -16.40 -10.97 -5.07
CA ASN A 95 -16.64 -12.40 -5.23
C ASN A 95 -18.15 -12.71 -5.10
N ARG A 96 -18.54 -13.93 -5.44
CA ARG A 96 -19.95 -14.36 -5.38
C ARG A 96 -20.50 -14.46 -3.95
N SER A 97 -19.64 -14.49 -2.93
CA SER A 97 -20.05 -14.50 -1.52
C SER A 97 -20.27 -13.08 -0.97
N GLY A 98 -20.21 -12.04 -1.80
CA GLY A 98 -20.42 -10.65 -1.40
C GLY A 98 -19.22 -9.96 -0.75
N LYS A 99 -18.03 -10.58 -0.76
CA LYS A 99 -16.79 -9.93 -0.30
C LYS A 99 -16.40 -8.84 -1.29
N VAL A 100 -15.95 -7.70 -0.77
CA VAL A 100 -15.47 -6.57 -1.56
C VAL A 100 -14.08 -6.16 -1.07
N LEU A 101 -13.14 -6.04 -2.00
CA LEU A 101 -11.79 -5.54 -1.77
C LEU A 101 -11.52 -4.41 -2.77
N TYR A 102 -11.13 -3.23 -2.29
CA TYR A 102 -10.77 -2.13 -3.17
C TYR A 102 -9.28 -2.16 -3.45
N VAL A 103 -8.91 -2.01 -4.72
CA VAL A 103 -7.52 -1.92 -5.15
C VAL A 103 -7.33 -0.57 -5.82
N ILE A 104 -6.35 0.19 -5.32
CA ILE A 104 -6.08 1.56 -5.74
C ILE A 104 -4.68 1.61 -6.34
N ALA A 105 -4.56 2.29 -7.48
CA ALA A 105 -3.32 2.51 -8.19
C ALA A 105 -2.33 3.34 -7.37
N GLY A 106 -1.06 3.03 -7.57
CA GLY A 106 0.05 3.82 -7.07
C GLY A 106 1.37 3.29 -7.65
N ARG A 107 2.44 4.04 -7.40
CA ARG A 107 3.76 3.79 -7.99
C ARG A 107 4.85 3.80 -6.94
N GLN A 108 5.90 3.03 -7.15
CA GLN A 108 7.18 3.13 -6.46
C GLN A 108 8.24 3.65 -7.43
N ILE A 109 8.86 4.77 -7.08
CA ILE A 109 9.82 5.49 -7.92
C ILE A 109 11.13 5.65 -7.14
N VAL A 110 12.26 5.47 -7.81
CA VAL A 110 13.58 5.76 -7.23
C VAL A 110 14.03 7.17 -7.61
N SER A 111 14.33 7.99 -6.60
CA SER A 111 14.86 9.34 -6.78
C SER A 111 16.34 9.34 -7.19
N HIS A 112 16.85 10.49 -7.64
CA HIS A 112 18.26 10.73 -7.94
C HIS A 112 19.19 10.33 -6.77
N GLU A 113 18.76 10.58 -5.53
CA GLU A 113 19.49 10.26 -4.31
C GLU A 113 19.49 8.74 -3.99
N GLY A 114 18.78 7.94 -4.78
CA GLY A 114 18.59 6.50 -4.57
C GLY A 114 17.64 6.20 -3.41
N LEU A 115 16.70 7.11 -3.14
CA LEU A 115 15.62 6.94 -2.18
C LEU A 115 14.35 6.53 -2.91
N GLU A 116 13.64 5.55 -2.38
CA GLU A 116 12.32 5.18 -2.88
C GLU A 116 11.28 6.19 -2.41
N VAL A 117 10.32 6.47 -3.28
CA VAL A 117 9.14 7.29 -3.01
C VAL A 117 7.93 6.57 -3.58
N HIS A 118 6.87 6.50 -2.79
CA HIS A 118 5.57 6.04 -3.25
C HIS A 118 4.71 7.21 -3.69
N ALA A 119 4.10 7.08 -4.87
CA ALA A 119 3.00 7.91 -5.31
C ALA A 119 1.71 7.15 -5.05
N LEU A 120 1.04 7.44 -3.92
CA LEU A 120 -0.16 6.72 -3.50
C LEU A 120 -1.43 7.34 -4.06
N ALA A 121 -2.43 6.50 -4.32
CA ALA A 121 -3.78 6.88 -4.77
C ALA A 121 -3.78 7.75 -6.03
N THR A 122 -2.95 7.35 -7.01
CA THR A 122 -2.80 7.97 -8.31
C THR A 122 -2.42 6.91 -9.35
N ASP A 123 -2.95 7.05 -10.57
CA ASP A 123 -2.56 6.28 -11.76
C ASP A 123 -1.51 7.01 -12.61
N ALA A 124 -1.12 8.23 -12.21
CA ALA A 124 -0.10 9.01 -12.88
C ALA A 124 1.25 8.29 -12.93
N LEU A 125 2.00 8.55 -14.01
CA LEU A 125 3.35 8.05 -14.22
C LEU A 125 4.38 9.11 -13.84
N PHE A 126 5.54 8.67 -13.37
CA PHE A 126 6.62 9.54 -12.93
C PHE A 126 7.97 8.95 -13.39
N ASP A 127 8.85 9.82 -13.88
CA ASP A 127 10.18 9.42 -14.31
C ASP A 127 11.10 9.16 -13.12
N GLU A 128 11.87 8.07 -13.18
CA GLU A 128 12.90 7.76 -12.19
C GLU A 128 14.10 8.70 -12.30
N GLY A 129 14.91 8.77 -11.24
CA GLY A 129 16.17 9.52 -11.24
C GLY A 129 16.01 11.04 -11.09
N ARG A 130 14.80 11.54 -10.87
CA ARG A 130 14.55 12.94 -10.54
C ARG A 130 14.88 13.26 -9.06
N PRO A 131 15.25 14.51 -8.71
CA PRO A 131 15.48 14.90 -7.32
C PRO A 131 14.27 14.61 -6.44
N LEU A 132 14.51 14.15 -5.20
CA LEU A 132 13.45 13.69 -4.29
C LEU A 132 12.35 14.74 -4.07
N LEU A 133 12.70 16.01 -3.85
CA LEU A 133 11.70 17.07 -3.65
C LEU A 133 10.85 17.30 -4.90
N GLU A 134 11.46 17.28 -6.08
CA GLU A 134 10.72 17.45 -7.33
C GLU A 134 9.75 16.29 -7.58
N LEU A 135 10.13 15.06 -7.21
CA LEU A 135 9.23 13.91 -7.25
C LEU A 135 8.05 14.09 -6.30
N ILE A 136 8.30 14.49 -5.05
CA ILE A 136 7.26 14.78 -4.07
C ILE A 136 6.29 15.85 -4.59
N GLU A 137 6.81 16.94 -5.15
CA GLU A 137 6.00 18.01 -5.73
C GLU A 137 5.21 17.55 -6.96
N ALA A 138 5.80 16.74 -7.84
CA ALA A 138 5.10 16.15 -8.98
C ALA A 138 3.95 15.24 -8.53
N ILE A 139 4.20 14.37 -7.54
CA ILE A 139 3.19 13.47 -6.97
C ILE A 139 2.04 14.29 -6.38
N ASN A 140 2.34 15.29 -5.56
CA ASN A 140 1.32 16.14 -4.95
C ASN A 140 0.51 16.91 -6.01
N ARG A 141 1.14 17.42 -7.08
CA ARG A 141 0.46 18.10 -8.19
C ARG A 141 -0.44 17.17 -9.02
N SER A 142 -0.11 15.88 -9.12
CA SER A 142 -0.99 14.88 -9.75
C SER A 142 -2.27 14.60 -8.94
N GLY A 143 -2.36 15.13 -7.71
CA GLY A 143 -3.42 14.82 -6.77
C GLY A 143 -3.08 13.65 -5.83
N GLY A 144 -2.10 12.80 -6.19
CA GLY A 144 -1.60 11.71 -5.35
C GLY A 144 -1.03 12.17 -4.00
N VAL A 145 -0.57 11.19 -3.21
CA VAL A 145 0.06 11.42 -1.91
C VAL A 145 1.44 10.79 -1.89
N ALA A 146 2.47 11.61 -1.66
CA ALA A 146 3.83 11.13 -1.53
C ALA A 146 4.05 10.43 -0.18
N ALA A 147 4.61 9.22 -0.21
CA ALA A 147 5.11 8.54 0.99
C ALA A 147 6.54 8.06 0.79
N VAL A 148 7.36 8.08 1.83
CA VAL A 148 8.72 7.53 1.79
C VAL A 148 8.73 6.20 2.56
N PRO A 149 8.93 5.05 1.89
CA PRO A 149 8.98 3.77 2.56
C PRO A 149 10.24 3.57 3.40
N TRP A 150 10.06 2.77 4.44
CA TRP A 150 11.17 2.22 5.19
C TRP A 150 12.02 1.31 4.29
N GLY A 151 13.34 1.42 4.39
CA GLY A 151 14.28 0.61 3.62
C GLY A 151 15.44 0.09 4.47
N THR A 152 15.69 -1.22 4.38
CA THR A 152 16.77 -1.93 5.09
C THR A 152 18.12 -1.27 4.81
N GLY A 153 18.80 -0.76 5.83
CA GLY A 153 20.12 -0.12 5.68
C GLY A 153 20.12 1.20 4.88
N LYS A 154 19.09 1.49 4.08
CA LYS A 154 18.91 2.75 3.32
C LYS A 154 18.72 3.94 4.25
N TRP A 155 18.22 3.70 5.47
CA TRP A 155 18.04 4.72 6.49
C TRP A 155 19.28 4.89 7.39
N LEU A 156 20.35 4.13 7.13
CA LEU A 156 21.65 4.26 7.77
C LEU A 156 22.64 4.89 6.79
N GLY A 157 23.54 5.75 7.28
CA GLY A 157 24.56 6.40 6.44
C GLY A 157 24.04 7.60 5.63
N ARG A 158 24.52 7.77 4.39
CA ARG A 158 24.32 8.98 3.58
C ARG A 158 22.84 9.24 3.27
N ARG A 159 22.09 8.21 2.89
CA ARG A 159 20.65 8.30 2.58
C ARG A 159 19.81 8.65 3.82
N GLY A 160 20.14 8.10 4.99
CA GLY A 160 19.52 8.48 6.26
C GLY A 160 19.76 9.93 6.68
N LYS A 161 20.95 10.51 6.35
CA LYS A 161 21.23 11.93 6.57
C LYS A 161 20.35 12.83 5.68
N VAL A 162 20.14 12.44 4.42
CA VAL A 162 19.23 13.15 3.50
C VAL A 162 17.81 13.19 4.10
N LEU A 163 17.25 12.04 4.48
CA LEU A 163 15.93 11.97 5.11
C LEU A 163 15.82 12.81 6.39
N THR A 164 16.83 12.76 7.25
CA THR A 164 16.84 13.56 8.49
C THR A 164 16.86 15.06 8.19
N SER A 165 17.70 15.49 7.25
CA SER A 165 17.81 16.90 6.85
C SER A 165 16.53 17.44 6.20
N MET A 166 15.74 16.58 5.55
CA MET A 166 14.53 16.95 4.82
C MET A 166 13.25 16.75 5.63
N SER A 167 13.35 16.23 6.86
CA SER A 167 12.19 15.92 7.72
C SER A 167 11.20 17.07 7.87
N ARG A 168 11.68 18.31 8.07
CA ARG A 168 10.83 19.51 8.16
C ARG A 168 10.12 19.80 6.83
N GLN A 169 10.81 19.64 5.71
CA GLN A 169 10.24 19.84 4.38
C GLN A 169 9.17 18.78 4.09
N PHE A 170 9.39 17.53 4.52
CA PHE A 170 8.38 16.47 4.39
C PHE A 170 7.10 16.79 5.14
N VAL A 171 7.20 17.27 6.39
CA VAL A 171 6.02 17.72 7.16
C VAL A 171 5.30 18.86 6.43
N GLN A 172 6.04 19.87 5.95
CA GLN A 172 5.47 21.01 5.22
C GLN A 172 4.80 20.60 3.90
N ALA A 173 5.38 19.63 3.19
CA ALA A 173 4.86 19.10 1.92
C ALA A 173 3.79 18.02 2.11
N GLY A 174 3.41 17.68 3.35
CA GLY A 174 2.41 16.65 3.64
C GLY A 174 2.84 15.23 3.28
N VAL A 175 4.14 14.97 3.19
CA VAL A 175 4.72 13.66 2.88
C VAL A 175 4.47 12.71 4.04
N LEU A 176 4.13 11.47 3.74
CA LEU A 176 3.98 10.39 4.73
C LEU A 176 5.26 9.56 4.82
N LEU A 177 5.44 8.85 5.93
CA LEU A 177 6.40 7.75 6.02
C LEU A 177 5.64 6.42 5.94
N SER A 178 6.16 5.42 5.24
CA SER A 178 5.53 4.11 5.15
C SER A 178 6.39 3.05 5.87
N ASP A 179 5.92 2.51 7.00
CA ASP A 179 6.58 1.36 7.65
C ASP A 179 6.29 0.10 6.84
N SER A 180 7.33 -0.66 6.51
CA SER A 180 7.21 -1.87 5.69
C SER A 180 7.14 -3.12 6.55
N GLY A 181 6.23 -4.02 6.20
CA GLY A 181 6.06 -5.33 6.82
C GLY A 181 7.28 -6.23 6.65
N ILE A 182 8.19 -5.97 5.71
CA ILE A 182 9.44 -6.72 5.57
C ILE A 182 10.46 -6.39 6.66
N ARG A 183 10.31 -5.23 7.33
CA ARG A 183 11.26 -4.80 8.35
C ARG A 183 11.35 -5.87 9.44
N PRO A 184 12.55 -6.37 9.77
CA PRO A 184 12.73 -7.23 10.93
C PRO A 184 12.25 -6.53 12.20
N TRP A 185 11.45 -7.22 13.01
CA TRP A 185 10.86 -6.63 14.22
C TRP A 185 11.89 -6.09 15.22
N VAL A 186 13.09 -6.68 15.28
CA VAL A 186 14.20 -6.23 16.16
C VAL A 186 14.90 -4.97 15.67
N TRP A 187 14.70 -4.57 14.40
CA TRP A 187 15.42 -3.44 13.86
C TRP A 187 14.81 -2.14 14.40
N PRO A 188 15.60 -1.27 15.05
CA PRO A 188 15.10 0.01 15.52
C PRO A 188 14.44 0.79 14.38
N ARG A 189 13.30 1.40 14.69
CA ARG A 189 12.74 2.46 13.85
C ARG A 189 13.68 3.66 13.93
N SER A 190 13.94 4.32 12.80
CA SER A 190 14.71 5.57 12.83
C SER A 190 13.96 6.62 13.65
N GLY A 191 14.65 7.55 14.31
CA GLY A 191 14.03 8.62 15.10
C GLY A 191 12.96 9.42 14.35
N LEU A 192 13.04 9.49 13.02
CA LEU A 192 12.02 10.10 12.15
C LEU A 192 10.61 9.50 12.28
N PHE A 193 10.47 8.22 12.65
CA PHE A 193 9.16 7.61 12.89
C PHE A 193 8.53 8.06 14.21
N ASN A 194 9.29 8.68 15.12
CA ASN A 194 8.82 9.10 16.43
C ASN A 194 8.52 10.60 16.50
N SER A 195 9.19 11.42 15.69
CA SER A 195 9.07 12.90 15.74
C SER A 195 8.86 13.56 14.37
N GLY A 196 8.75 12.76 13.31
CA GLY A 196 8.68 13.22 11.94
C GLY A 196 7.26 13.19 11.35
N PRO A 197 7.15 13.07 10.01
CA PRO A 197 5.86 13.00 9.34
C PRO A 197 5.02 11.81 9.78
N ARG A 198 3.71 11.91 9.53
CA ARG A 198 2.76 10.84 9.83
C ARG A 198 3.18 9.51 9.18
N VAL A 199 3.03 8.44 9.93
CA VAL A 199 3.43 7.09 9.52
C VAL A 199 2.19 6.27 9.12
N ILE A 200 2.23 5.70 7.92
CA ILE A 200 1.34 4.62 7.44
C ILE A 200 2.11 3.30 7.42
N ALA A 201 1.44 2.20 7.10
CA ALA A 201 2.04 0.88 7.09
C ALA A 201 1.53 0.04 5.92
N GLY A 202 2.37 -0.86 5.41
CA GLY A 202 1.97 -1.84 4.40
C GLY A 202 2.84 -3.08 4.36
N THR A 203 2.31 -4.19 3.84
CA THR A 203 2.90 -5.53 3.90
C THR A 203 4.23 -5.62 3.18
N ASP A 204 4.32 -4.98 2.01
CA ASP A 204 5.45 -5.00 1.10
C ASP A 204 5.88 -6.44 0.79
N PRO A 205 4.99 -7.24 0.14
CA PRO A 205 5.33 -8.62 -0.19
C PRO A 205 6.52 -8.62 -1.17
N LEU A 206 7.39 -9.62 -1.05
CA LEU A 206 8.55 -9.77 -1.94
C LEU A 206 8.17 -10.57 -3.20
N PRO A 207 8.91 -10.46 -4.32
CA PRO A 207 8.60 -11.17 -5.57
C PRO A 207 8.92 -12.67 -5.50
N ILE A 208 8.29 -13.37 -4.57
CA ILE A 208 8.40 -14.81 -4.32
C ILE A 208 6.98 -15.32 -4.22
N SER A 209 6.58 -16.31 -5.03
CA SER A 209 5.17 -16.74 -5.15
C SER A 209 4.44 -16.97 -3.82
N THR A 210 5.13 -17.53 -2.81
CA THR A 210 4.58 -17.77 -1.47
C THR A 210 4.26 -16.50 -0.68
N GLU A 211 4.79 -15.34 -1.06
CA GLU A 211 4.50 -14.05 -0.41
C GLU A 211 3.10 -13.53 -0.69
N ALA A 212 2.42 -14.05 -1.71
CA ALA A 212 1.02 -13.72 -1.98
C ALA A 212 0.13 -13.94 -0.75
N CYS A 213 0.47 -14.91 0.11
CA CYS A 213 -0.32 -15.20 1.32
C CYS A 213 -0.18 -14.14 2.43
N ARG A 214 0.86 -13.28 2.35
CA ARG A 214 1.10 -12.23 3.35
C ARG A 214 0.39 -10.93 3.04
N THR A 215 -0.07 -10.72 1.81
CA THR A 215 -0.75 -9.48 1.42
C THR A 215 -1.86 -9.13 2.41
N GLY A 216 -1.93 -7.87 2.84
CA GLY A 216 -2.90 -7.40 3.82
C GLY A 216 -2.56 -7.70 5.29
N SER A 217 -1.45 -8.37 5.60
CA SER A 217 -1.11 -8.76 6.99
C SER A 217 -0.47 -7.65 7.82
N PHE A 218 -0.06 -6.56 7.19
CA PHE A 218 0.49 -5.39 7.85
C PHE A 218 -0.07 -4.12 7.20
N GLY A 219 -0.56 -3.20 8.02
CA GLY A 219 -1.30 -2.06 7.50
C GLY A 219 -1.75 -1.10 8.60
N PHE A 220 -2.71 -0.24 8.28
CA PHE A 220 -3.35 0.64 9.24
C PHE A 220 -4.88 0.62 9.12
N SER A 221 -5.55 0.89 10.23
CA SER A 221 -7.00 1.07 10.28
C SER A 221 -7.34 2.51 10.66
N THR A 222 -8.46 3.01 10.14
CA THR A 222 -9.00 4.33 10.49
C THR A 222 -10.51 4.34 10.33
N ILE A 223 -11.18 5.34 10.87
CA ILE A 223 -12.61 5.60 10.64
C ILE A 223 -12.68 6.92 9.89
N ALA A 224 -13.28 6.90 8.70
CA ALA A 224 -13.39 8.08 7.86
C ALA A 224 -14.56 7.97 6.87
N PRO A 225 -15.02 9.09 6.28
CA PRO A 225 -15.95 9.05 5.16
C PRO A 225 -15.38 8.27 3.98
N TRP A 226 -16.15 7.30 3.49
CA TRP A 226 -15.79 6.47 2.34
C TRP A 226 -16.83 6.57 1.23
N ASP A 227 -16.35 6.70 -0.01
CA ASP A 227 -17.12 6.67 -1.23
C ASP A 227 -16.73 5.41 -2.02
N PRO A 228 -17.60 4.38 -2.10
CA PRO A 228 -17.31 3.14 -2.81
C PRO A 228 -17.23 3.32 -4.33
N GLU A 229 -17.82 4.39 -4.87
CA GLU A 229 -17.76 4.73 -6.29
C GLU A 229 -16.49 5.51 -6.61
N ARG A 230 -15.87 6.17 -5.62
CA ARG A 230 -14.61 6.91 -5.78
C ARG A 230 -13.56 6.60 -4.68
N PRO A 231 -13.08 5.34 -4.60
CA PRO A 231 -12.11 4.88 -3.59
C PRO A 231 -10.80 5.66 -3.54
N SER A 232 -10.19 5.95 -4.69
CA SER A 232 -8.93 6.69 -4.78
C SER A 232 -9.11 8.12 -4.29
N ARG A 233 -10.23 8.76 -4.64
CA ARG A 233 -10.57 10.10 -4.12
C ARG A 233 -10.72 10.10 -2.61
N SER A 234 -11.49 9.17 -2.06
CA SER A 234 -11.64 9.03 -0.60
C SER A 234 -10.29 8.80 0.07
N MET A 235 -9.44 7.94 -0.50
CA MET A 235 -8.14 7.64 0.06
C MET A 235 -7.18 8.84 0.03
N ARG A 236 -7.18 9.64 -1.05
CA ARG A 236 -6.42 10.91 -1.10
C ARG A 236 -6.82 11.85 0.04
N ILE A 237 -8.12 11.98 0.31
CA ILE A 237 -8.64 12.81 1.41
C ILE A 237 -8.18 12.26 2.77
N ILE A 238 -8.32 10.94 2.97
CA ILE A 238 -7.94 10.26 4.21
C ILE A 238 -6.44 10.42 4.51
N LEU A 239 -5.59 10.14 3.52
CA LEU A 239 -4.14 10.20 3.65
C LEU A 239 -3.63 11.63 3.89
N LYS A 240 -4.25 12.64 3.29
CA LYS A 240 -3.89 14.06 3.50
C LYS A 240 -4.41 14.63 4.83
N ASN A 241 -5.42 14.02 5.44
CA ASN A 241 -6.03 14.53 6.67
C ASN A 241 -5.17 14.19 7.91
N GLN A 242 -4.35 15.14 8.32
CA GLN A 242 -3.46 15.05 9.49
C GLN A 242 -4.18 14.93 10.85
N GLN A 243 -5.51 15.08 10.91
CA GLN A 243 -6.29 14.91 12.13
C GLN A 243 -6.86 13.49 12.30
N LEU A 244 -6.90 12.67 11.25
CA LEU A 244 -7.45 11.31 11.34
C LEU A 244 -6.55 10.38 12.15
N VAL A 245 -7.10 9.65 13.11
CA VAL A 245 -6.31 8.63 13.81
C VAL A 245 -6.12 7.42 12.89
N MET A 246 -4.85 7.05 12.65
CA MET A 246 -4.46 5.86 11.89
C MET A 246 -3.76 4.89 12.83
N THR A 247 -4.41 3.76 13.11
CA THR A 247 -3.89 2.74 14.01
C THR A 247 -3.28 1.61 13.21
N ARG A 248 -1.97 1.43 13.34
CA ARG A 248 -1.26 0.31 12.69
C ARG A 248 -1.75 -1.04 13.25
N PHE A 249 -1.91 -2.03 12.37
CA PHE A 249 -2.13 -3.44 12.74
C PHE A 249 -1.05 -4.34 12.13
N GLY A 250 -1.04 -5.61 12.57
CA GLY A 250 -0.09 -6.61 12.09
C GLY A 250 1.27 -6.55 12.77
N ARG A 251 2.13 -7.54 12.45
CA ARG A 251 3.50 -7.64 12.96
C ARG A 251 4.50 -7.64 11.80
N PRO A 252 5.62 -6.91 11.91
CA PRO A 252 6.71 -7.01 10.94
C PRO A 252 7.33 -8.41 10.93
N GLN A 253 8.05 -8.75 9.86
CA GLN A 253 8.66 -10.08 9.68
C GLN A 253 9.63 -10.48 10.81
N GLY A 254 9.71 -11.80 11.03
CA GLY A 254 10.76 -12.41 11.83
C GLY A 254 12.15 -12.23 11.19
N VAL A 255 13.20 -12.06 12.00
CA VAL A 255 14.58 -11.87 11.53
C VAL A 255 15.04 -12.98 10.57
N TRP A 256 14.70 -14.24 10.88
CA TRP A 256 15.05 -15.39 10.05
C TRP A 256 14.32 -15.42 8.70
N GLN A 257 13.04 -15.05 8.70
CA GLN A 257 12.24 -14.95 7.47
C GLN A 257 12.78 -13.83 6.57
N PHE A 258 13.18 -12.71 7.16
CA PHE A 258 13.84 -11.64 6.42
C PHE A 258 15.13 -12.14 5.73
N LEU A 259 16.02 -12.79 6.48
CA LEU A 259 17.30 -13.28 5.94
C LEU A 259 17.11 -14.34 4.85
N SER A 260 16.17 -15.28 5.01
CA SER A 260 15.91 -16.31 4.00
C SER A 260 15.39 -15.69 2.69
N ARG A 261 14.53 -14.69 2.78
CA ARG A 261 13.95 -14.01 1.61
C ARG A 261 14.94 -13.11 0.89
N GLN A 262 15.84 -12.45 1.62
CA GLN A 262 16.93 -11.69 1.00
C GLN A 262 17.88 -12.58 0.17
N ARG A 263 18.04 -13.86 0.52
CA ARG A 263 18.77 -14.83 -0.30
C ARG A 263 17.99 -15.21 -1.55
N ALA A 264 16.70 -15.52 -1.40
CA ALA A 264 15.84 -15.93 -2.52
C ALA A 264 15.67 -14.87 -3.62
N ILE A 265 15.78 -13.58 -3.30
CA ILE A 265 15.74 -12.50 -4.32
C ILE A 265 17.06 -12.37 -5.10
N ARG A 266 18.17 -12.88 -4.56
CA ARG A 266 19.51 -12.75 -5.14
C ARG A 266 19.97 -13.97 -5.94
N THR A 267 19.17 -15.03 -5.95
CA THR A 267 19.39 -16.28 -6.70
C THR A 267 18.43 -16.34 -7.87
#